data_AF-A0A1J3DB73-F1
#
_entry.id   AF-A0A1J3DB73-F1
#
_cell.length_a   1.000
_cell.length_b   1.000
_cell.length_c   1.000
_cell.angle_alpha   90.00
_cell.angle_beta   90.00
_cell.angle_gamma   90.00
#
_symmetry.space_group_name_H-M   'P 1'
#
loop_
_entity.id
_entity.type
_entity.pdbx_description
1 polymer ?
#
loop_
_entity_poly.entity_id
_entity_poly.type
_entity_poly.pdbx_seq_one_letter_code
_entity_poly.pdbx_strand_id
1 'polypeptide(L)'
;GKWPFWLSPRQAIVCSLSKDYHEYAEKTRDQIHEAGYYVDVDITDRNISKKVRDAQVAYNYILVVGAEESTTGHVTVLLRNEYRLMSIESLVDEFKLKATNFL
;
A
#
# COMPACT_ATOMS: atom_id res chain seq x y z
N GLY A 1 -3.93 3.13 19.81
CA GLY A 1 -3.30 1.83 19.51
C GLY A 1 -3.39 1.57 18.02
N LYS A 2 -2.63 0.62 17.47
CA LYS A 2 -2.79 0.20 16.06
C LYS A 2 -4.13 -0.52 15.92
N TRP A 3 -5.03 0.04 15.12
CA TRP A 3 -6.34 -0.54 14.86
C TRP A 3 -6.19 -1.84 14.03
N PRO A 4 -7.02 -2.87 14.27
CA PRO A 4 -7.15 -3.99 13.34
C PRO A 4 -7.46 -3.48 11.92
N PHE A 5 -7.07 -4.24 10.90
CA PHE A 5 -7.19 -3.80 9.51
C PHE A 5 -8.62 -3.41 9.13
N TRP A 6 -9.60 -4.23 9.57
CA TRP A 6 -11.02 -4.05 9.27
C TRP A 6 -11.67 -2.83 9.92
N LEU A 7 -11.06 -2.27 10.97
CA LEU A 7 -11.58 -1.10 11.69
C LEU A 7 -10.73 0.16 11.47
N SER A 8 -9.58 0.03 10.82
CA SER A 8 -8.68 1.17 10.63
C SER A 8 -9.23 2.14 9.58
N PRO A 9 -9.35 3.44 9.88
CA PRO A 9 -9.65 4.44 8.87
C PRO A 9 -8.47 4.67 7.90
N ARG A 10 -7.30 4.11 8.21
CA ARG A 10 -6.06 4.20 7.41
C ARG A 10 -5.57 2.78 7.16
N GLN A 11 -6.16 2.12 6.17
CA GLN A 11 -5.89 0.70 5.91
C GLN A 11 -4.54 0.53 5.21
N ALA A 12 -4.32 1.21 4.09
CA ALA A 12 -3.03 1.19 3.40
C ALA A 12 -2.59 2.57 2.89
N ILE A 13 -1.32 2.67 2.50
CA ILE A 13 -0.77 3.82 1.77
C ILE A 13 0.20 3.34 0.69
N VAL A 14 0.17 3.98 -0.49
CA VAL A 14 1.15 3.77 -1.56
C VAL A 14 2.21 4.87 -1.51
N CYS A 15 3.48 4.48 -1.51
CA CYS A 15 4.63 5.37 -1.51
C CYS A 15 5.39 5.22 -2.83
N SER A 16 5.42 6.28 -3.64
CA SER A 16 6.19 6.29 -4.90
C SER A 16 7.68 6.50 -4.65
N LEU A 17 8.54 5.81 -5.41
CA LEU A 17 10.00 6.03 -5.38
C LEU A 17 10.42 7.34 -6.06
N SER A 18 9.72 7.75 -7.12
CA SER A 18 10.00 8.97 -7.88
C SER A 18 8.73 9.46 -8.59
N LYS A 19 8.84 10.64 -9.21
CA LYS A 19 7.79 11.26 -10.03
C LYS A 19 7.35 10.39 -11.21
N ASP A 20 8.27 9.59 -11.74
CA ASP A 20 8.03 8.72 -12.90
C ASP A 20 6.97 7.65 -12.59
N TYR A 21 6.74 7.34 -11.31
CA TYR A 21 5.81 6.31 -10.86
C TYR A 21 4.56 6.87 -10.17
N HIS A 22 4.32 8.18 -10.24
CA HIS A 22 3.14 8.81 -9.61
C HIS A 22 1.84 8.32 -10.22
N GLU A 23 1.77 8.23 -11.54
CA GLU A 23 0.57 7.73 -12.24
C GLU A 23 0.26 6.29 -11.82
N TYR A 24 1.29 5.43 -11.73
CA TYR A 24 1.13 4.06 -11.29
C TYR A 24 0.72 3.96 -9.81
N ALA A 25 1.24 4.85 -8.95
CA ALA A 25 0.84 4.92 -7.54
C ALA A 25 -0.65 5.27 -7.38
N GLU A 26 -1.13 6.26 -8.13
CA GLU A 26 -2.53 6.68 -8.12
C GLU A 26 -3.45 5.61 -8.70
N LYS A 27 -3.04 4.96 -9.80
CA LYS A 27 -3.76 3.82 -10.38
C LYS A 27 -3.88 2.66 -9.38
N THR A 28 -2.79 2.35 -8.66
CA THR A 28 -2.80 1.31 -7.63
C THR A 28 -3.80 1.64 -6.52
N ARG A 29 -3.85 2.91 -6.07
CA ARG A 29 -4.87 3.37 -5.11
C ARG A 29 -6.28 3.16 -5.66
N ASP A 30 -6.55 3.60 -6.89
CA ASP A 30 -7.89 3.53 -7.48
C ASP A 30 -8.39 2.09 -7.57
N GLN A 31 -7.54 1.15 -8.01
CA GLN A 31 -7.90 -0.28 -8.07
C GLN A 31 -8.25 -0.86 -6.70
N ILE A 32 -7.56 -0.42 -5.64
CA ILE A 32 -7.83 -0.90 -4.28
C ILE A 32 -9.09 -0.21 -3.70
N HIS A 33 -9.33 1.06 -4.02
CA HIS A 33 -10.56 1.78 -3.68
C HIS A 33 -11.78 1.14 -4.33
N GLU A 34 -11.69 0.75 -5.60
CA GLU A 34 -12.74 0.03 -6.33
C GLU A 34 -13.08 -1.32 -5.66
N ALA A 35 -12.09 -1.96 -5.02
CA ALA A 35 -12.30 -3.17 -4.23
C ALA A 35 -12.91 -2.91 -2.84
N GLY A 36 -13.16 -1.65 -2.47
CA GLY A 36 -13.82 -1.25 -1.22
C GLY A 36 -12.88 -0.98 -0.04
N TYR A 37 -11.57 -0.82 -0.27
CA TYR A 37 -10.59 -0.54 0.78
C TYR A 37 -9.98 0.85 0.65
N TYR A 38 -9.74 1.50 1.79
CA TYR A 38 -9.18 2.84 1.84
C TYR A 38 -7.66 2.84 1.74
N VAL A 39 -7.14 3.57 0.75
CA VAL A 39 -5.71 3.72 0.48
C VAL A 39 -5.34 5.18 0.27
N ASP A 40 -4.32 5.68 0.96
CA ASP A 40 -3.73 6.98 0.67
C ASP A 40 -2.55 6.84 -0.32
N VAL A 41 -2.08 7.96 -0.89
CA VAL A 41 -0.88 7.97 -1.71
C VAL A 41 0.08 9.08 -1.26
N ASP A 42 1.34 8.73 -1.10
CA ASP A 42 2.45 9.65 -0.84
C ASP A 42 3.36 9.79 -2.07
N ILE A 43 3.01 10.78 -2.90
CA ILE A 43 3.79 11.24 -4.05
C ILE A 43 4.71 12.44 -3.73
N THR A 44 5.05 12.68 -2.47
CA THR A 44 5.95 13.79 -2.11
C THR A 44 7.39 13.52 -2.59
N ASP A 45 8.19 14.57 -2.79
CA ASP A 45 9.60 14.45 -3.20
C ASP A 45 10.56 14.00 -2.07
N ARG A 46 10.02 13.38 -1.01
CA ARG A 46 10.78 12.89 0.14
C ARG A 46 11.39 11.52 -0.16
N ASN A 47 12.54 11.22 0.47
CA ASN A 47 13.15 9.89 0.39
C ASN A 47 12.15 8.79 0.80
N ILE A 48 12.11 7.68 0.05
CA ILE A 48 11.22 6.55 0.29
C ILE A 48 11.30 6.01 1.72
N SER A 49 12.49 5.94 2.32
CA SER A 49 12.69 5.52 3.70
C SER A 49 11.98 6.43 4.70
N LYS A 50 11.89 7.74 4.40
CA LYS A 50 11.13 8.69 5.21
C LYS A 50 9.63 8.48 5.04
N LYS A 51 9.14 8.32 3.81
CA LYS A 51 7.72 8.02 3.54
C LYS A 51 7.27 6.76 4.28
N VAL A 52 8.04 5.68 4.15
CA VAL A 52 7.81 4.39 4.80
C VAL A 52 7.79 4.54 6.32
N ARG A 53 8.78 5.21 6.92
CA ARG A 53 8.84 5.40 8.38
C ARG A 53 7.66 6.19 8.92
N ASP A 54 7.26 7.27 8.24
CA ASP A 54 6.09 8.07 8.63
C ASP A 54 4.80 7.23 8.51
N ALA A 55 4.68 6.41 7.46
CA ALA A 55 3.55 5.52 7.25
C ALA A 55 3.43 4.39 8.29
N GLN A 56 4.54 3.83 8.77
CA GLN A 56 4.57 2.75 9.77
C GLN A 56 3.88 3.11 11.10
N VAL A 57 3.73 4.40 11.38
CA VAL A 57 3.08 4.92 12.58
C VAL A 57 1.55 4.83 12.47
N ALA A 58 1.00 4.99 11.26
CA ALA A 58 -0.44 5.25 11.06
C ALA A 58 -1.18 4.20 10.23
N TYR A 59 -0.49 3.41 9.40
CA TYR A 59 -1.12 2.47 8.47
C TYR A 59 -0.86 1.01 8.83
N ASN A 60 -1.79 0.14 8.42
CA ASN A 60 -1.61 -1.31 8.53
C ASN A 60 -0.72 -1.86 7.42
N TYR A 61 -0.89 -1.32 6.20
CA TYR A 61 -0.14 -1.72 5.02
C TYR A 61 0.58 -0.53 4.41
N ILE A 62 1.81 -0.77 3.97
CA ILE A 62 2.63 0.19 3.25
C ILE A 62 3.01 -0.47 1.94
N LEU A 63 2.59 0.15 0.85
CA LEU A 63 2.82 -0.31 -0.51
C LEU A 63 3.87 0.61 -1.10
N VAL A 64 4.86 0.03 -1.76
CA VAL A 64 5.96 0.76 -2.39
C VAL A 64 5.92 0.46 -3.88
N VAL A 65 6.03 1.51 -4.70
CA VAL A 65 6.01 1.38 -6.15
C VAL A 65 7.17 2.12 -6.81
N GLY A 66 7.89 1.42 -7.67
CA GLY A 66 8.98 1.93 -8.50
C GLY A 66 8.98 1.32 -9.90
N ALA A 67 10.17 1.17 -10.48
CA ALA A 67 10.37 0.69 -11.84
C ALA A 67 9.84 -0.74 -12.04
N GLU A 68 10.19 -1.64 -11.12
CA GLU A 68 9.83 -3.04 -11.19
C GLU A 68 8.31 -3.22 -11.05
N GLU A 69 7.71 -2.57 -10.06
CA GLU A 69 6.28 -2.63 -9.78
C GLU A 69 5.44 -2.10 -10.93
N SER A 70 5.81 -0.94 -11.48
CA SER A 70 5.08 -0.32 -12.60
C SER A 70 5.16 -1.12 -13.89
N THR A 71 6.28 -1.81 -14.13
CA THR A 71 6.46 -2.66 -15.31
C THR A 71 5.69 -3.98 -15.19
N THR A 72 5.63 -4.53 -13.98
CA THR A 72 5.03 -5.85 -13.74
C THR A 72 3.56 -5.80 -13.31
N GLY A 73 3.01 -4.62 -12.98
CA GLY A 73 1.67 -4.52 -12.40
C GLY A 73 1.59 -5.05 -10.96
N HIS A 74 2.70 -4.97 -10.24
CA HIS A 74 2.82 -5.43 -8.85
C HIS A 74 3.01 -4.27 -7.88
N VAL A 75 3.05 -4.58 -6.59
CA VAL A 75 3.41 -3.67 -5.52
C VAL A 75 4.34 -4.38 -4.54
N THR A 76 5.29 -3.65 -3.98
CA THR A 76 6.09 -4.16 -2.87
C THR A 76 5.39 -3.81 -1.56
N VAL A 77 4.93 -4.83 -0.84
CA VAL A 77 4.21 -4.71 0.43
C VAL A 77 5.20 -4.83 1.59
N LEU A 78 5.23 -3.84 2.48
CA LEU A 78 5.98 -3.92 3.73
C LEU A 78 5.07 -4.37 4.87
N LEU A 79 5.30 -5.58 5.37
CA LEU A 79 4.58 -6.17 6.50
C LEU A 79 5.57 -6.63 7.58
N ARG A 80 5.46 -6.07 8.80
CA ARG A 80 6.30 -6.48 9.96
C ARG A 80 7.81 -6.57 9.66
N ASN A 81 8.34 -5.60 8.91
CA ASN A 81 9.74 -5.50 8.46
C ASN A 81 10.16 -6.47 7.35
N GLU A 82 9.23 -7.19 6.74
CA GLU A 82 9.46 -7.99 5.53
C GLU A 82 8.86 -7.28 4.32
N TYR A 83 9.60 -7.29 3.21
CA TYR A 83 9.10 -6.83 1.92
C TYR A 83 8.65 -8.03 1.09
N ARG A 84 7.46 -7.94 0.50
CA ARG A 84 6.87 -8.97 -0.35
C ARG A 84 6.35 -8.34 -1.63
N LEU A 85 6.79 -8.84 -2.77
CA LEU A 85 6.23 -8.43 -4.07
C LEU A 85 4.91 -9.18 -4.28
N MET A 86 3.84 -8.45 -4.56
CA MET A 86 2.50 -9.01 -4.75
C MET A 86 1.81 -8.36 -5.96
N SER A 87 1.01 -9.12 -6.69
CA SER A 87 0.06 -8.52 -7.63
C SER A 87 -1.02 -7.76 -6.87
N ILE A 88 -1.62 -6.75 -7.50
CA ILE A 88 -2.70 -5.96 -6.89
C ILE A 88 -3.90 -6.86 -6.54
N GLU A 89 -4.21 -7.83 -7.39
CA GLU A 89 -5.27 -8.82 -7.14
C GLU A 89 -4.99 -9.65 -5.88
N SER A 90 -3.78 -10.19 -5.73
CA SER A 90 -3.40 -10.97 -4.54
C SER A 90 -3.46 -10.15 -3.26
N LEU A 91 -3.12 -8.85 -3.33
CA LEU A 91 -3.20 -7.94 -2.20
C LEU A 91 -4.65 -7.68 -1.78
N VAL A 92 -5.56 -7.50 -2.74
CA VAL A 92 -7.00 -7.32 -2.48
C VAL A 92 -7.61 -8.58 -1.84
N ASP A 93 -7.21 -9.77 -2.30
CA ASP A 93 -7.62 -11.03 -1.66
C ASP A 93 -7.13 -11.13 -0.22
N GLU A 94 -5.89 -10.71 0.07
CA GLU A 94 -5.37 -10.64 1.43
C GLU A 94 -6.19 -9.68 2.31
N PHE A 95 -6.55 -8.51 1.79
CA PHE A 95 -7.40 -7.53 2.49
C PHE A 95 -8.78 -8.11 2.80
N LYS A 96 -9.36 -8.86 1.86
CA LYS A 96 -10.64 -9.55 2.04
C LYS A 96 -10.59 -10.60 3.13
N LEU A 97 -9.53 -11.41 3.16
CA LEU A 97 -9.33 -12.41 4.21
C LEU A 97 -9.21 -11.74 5.59
N LYS A 98 -8.48 -10.63 5.69
CA LYS A 98 -8.36 -9.87 6.94
C LYS A 98 -9.66 -9.23 7.39
N ALA A 99 -10.40 -8.64 6.45
CA ALA A 99 -11.71 -8.06 6.73
C ALA A 99 -12.71 -9.10 7.22
N THR A 100 -12.73 -10.29 6.61
CA THR A 100 -13.68 -11.36 6.94
C THR A 100 -13.34 -12.07 8.25
N ASN A 101 -12.05 -12.29 8.52
CA ASN A 101 -11.61 -13.03 9.71
C ASN A 101 -11.41 -12.13 10.95
N PHE A 102 -11.70 -10.83 10.84
CA PHE A 102 -11.46 -9.83 11.88
C PHE A 102 -9.97 -9.76 12.33
N LEU A 103 -9.04 -10.04 11.39
CA LEU A 103 -7.58 -10.12 11.59
C LEU A 103 -6.82 -8.83 11.16
#